data_AF-A0A7Y6YB28-F1
#
_entry.id   AF-A0A7Y6YB28-F1
#
_cell.length_a   1.000
_cell.length_b   1.000
_cell.length_c   1.000
_cell.angle_alpha   90.00
_cell.angle_beta   90.00
_cell.angle_gamma   90.00
#
_symmetry.space_group_name_H-M   'P 1'
#
loop_
_entity.id
_entity.type
_entity.pdbx_description
1 polymer ?
#
loop_
_entity_poly.entity_id
_entity_poly.type
_entity_poly.pdbx_seq_one_letter_code
_entity_poly.pdbx_strand_id
1 'polypeptide(L)' 'MFGFLKKDPLKQLNKEYGQLLEQAMQAQRNGDIEGYSKLSEKADAVYKEIQRLESQT' A
#
# COMPACT_ATOMS: atom_id res chain seq x y z
N MET A 1 14.45 9.75 -26.39
CA MET A 1 13.40 8.73 -26.57
C MET A 1 12.72 8.49 -25.21
N PHE A 2 11.61 9.18 -24.93
CA PHE A 2 10.88 9.13 -23.65
C PHE A 2 9.82 8.02 -23.67
N GLY A 3 10.26 6.75 -23.71
CA GLY A 3 9.37 5.58 -23.82
C GLY A 3 8.92 4.93 -22.50
N PHE A 4 9.25 5.48 -21.33
CA PHE A 4 9.25 4.70 -20.07
C PHE A 4 8.20 5.08 -19.01
N LEU A 5 7.19 5.89 -19.34
CA LEU A 5 6.14 6.28 -18.37
C LEU A 5 4.83 5.48 -18.50
N LYS A 6 4.89 4.21 -18.91
CA LYS A 6 3.79 3.29 -18.57
C LYS A 6 3.91 3.02 -17.07
N LYS A 7 3.19 3.80 -16.26
CA LYS A 7 3.02 3.54 -14.83
C LYS A 7 2.40 2.15 -14.71
N ASP A 8 3.19 1.20 -14.24
CA ASP A 8 2.68 -0.10 -13.86
C ASP A 8 1.79 0.10 -12.62
N PRO A 9 0.45 -0.07 -12.74
CA PRO A 9 -0.48 0.16 -11.65
C PRO A 9 -0.15 -0.73 -10.44
N LEU A 10 0.35 -1.94 -10.69
CA LEU A 10 0.76 -2.88 -9.64
C LEU A 10 1.99 -2.37 -8.89
N LYS A 11 2.97 -1.79 -9.60
CA LYS A 11 4.14 -1.15 -8.97
C LYS A 11 3.75 0.06 -8.12
N GLN A 12 2.76 0.83 -8.54
CA GLN A 12 2.26 1.97 -7.77
C GLN A 12 1.56 1.51 -6.49
N LEU A 13 0.67 0.51 -6.57
CA LEU A 13 -0.04 -0.03 -5.42
C LEU A 13 0.91 -0.69 -4.41
N ASN A 14 1.91 -1.45 -4.88
CA ASN A 14 2.93 -2.03 -4.00
C ASN A 14 3.72 -0.96 -3.22
N LYS A 15 4.03 0.17 -3.87
CA LYS A 15 4.67 1.30 -3.19
C LYS A 15 3.76 1.92 -2.14
N GLU A 16 2.50 2.15 -2.47
CA GLU A 16 1.51 2.70 -1.53
C GLU A 16 1.30 1.78 -0.33
N TYR A 17 1.16 0.48 -0.57
CA TYR A 17 1.06 -0.53 0.48
C TYR A 17 2.25 -0.48 1.44
N GLY A 18 3.48 -0.43 0.91
CA GLY A 18 4.68 -0.31 1.74
C GLY A 18 4.71 0.95 2.60
N GLN A 19 4.26 2.09 2.04
CA GLN A 19 4.18 3.35 2.79
C GLN A 19 3.15 3.29 3.92
N LEU A 20 1.98 2.68 3.66
CA LEU A 20 0.95 2.51 4.69
C LEU A 20 1.43 1.60 5.82
N LEU A 21 2.16 0.52 5.51
CA LEU A 21 2.76 -0.34 6.53
C LEU A 21 3.81 0.39 7.37
N GLU A 22 4.68 1.18 6.74
CA GLU A 22 5.69 1.96 7.45
C GLU A 22 5.03 2.95 8.42
N GLN A 23 4.00 3.67 7.96
CA GLN A 23 3.22 4.58 8.80
C GLN A 23 2.50 3.84 9.92
N ALA A 24 1.91 2.68 9.65
CA ALA A 24 1.26 1.85 10.65
C ALA A 24 2.26 1.42 11.73
N MET A 25 3.45 0.97 11.35
CA MET A 25 4.49 0.59 12.32
C MET A 25 4.93 1.79 13.18
N GLN A 26 5.06 2.97 12.59
CA GLN A 26 5.37 4.19 13.34
C GLN A 26 4.24 4.55 14.33
N ALA A 27 2.99 4.48 13.89
CA ALA A 27 1.82 4.72 14.74
C ALA A 27 1.77 3.71 15.91
N GLN A 28 1.99 2.42 15.63
CA GLN A 28 2.05 1.37 16.65
C GLN A 28 3.18 1.63 17.65
N ARG A 29 4.39 1.98 17.17
CA ARG A 29 5.55 2.26 18.03
C ARG A 29 5.33 3.49 18.91
N ASN A 30 4.58 4.47 18.43
CA ASN A 30 4.25 5.68 19.18
C ASN A 30 3.02 5.50 20.10
N GLY A 31 2.38 4.33 20.09
CA GLY A 31 1.20 4.03 20.90
C GLY A 31 -0.11 4.60 20.33
N ASP A 32 -0.12 5.04 19.08
CA ASP A 32 -1.33 5.49 18.38
C ASP A 32 -2.09 4.28 17.81
N ILE A 33 -2.90 3.66 18.68
CA ILE A 33 -3.66 2.44 18.33
C ILE A 33 -4.77 2.71 17.31
N GLU A 34 -5.41 3.88 17.38
CA GLU A 34 -6.46 4.27 16.44
C GLU A 34 -5.86 4.53 15.05
N GLY A 35 -4.76 5.27 14.98
CA GLY A 35 -4.00 5.52 13.76
C GLY A 35 -3.47 4.23 13.15
N TYR A 36 -2.88 3.35 13.97
CA TYR A 36 -2.45 2.02 13.53
C TYR A 36 -3.60 1.25 12.90
N SER A 37 -4.74 1.14 13.58
CA SER A 37 -5.91 0.38 13.10
C SER A 37 -6.40 0.92 11.75
N LYS A 38 -6.50 2.24 11.61
CA LYS A 38 -6.91 2.90 10.35
C LYS A 38 -5.90 2.70 9.23
N LEU A 39 -4.61 2.77 9.53
CA LEU A 39 -3.54 2.60 8.54
C LEU A 39 -3.44 1.14 8.07
N SER A 40 -3.59 0.19 9.00
CA SER A 40 -3.67 -1.24 8.68
C SER A 40 -4.89 -1.57 7.81
N GLU A 41 -6.07 -1.03 8.12
CA GLU A 41 -7.26 -1.23 7.28
C GLU A 41 -7.06 -0.70 5.85
N LYS A 42 -6.43 0.46 5.71
CA LYS A 42 -6.06 1.01 4.39
C LYS A 42 -5.05 0.12 3.68
N ALA A 43 -4.03 -0.36 4.39
CA ALA A 43 -3.03 -1.27 3.81
C ALA A 43 -3.70 -2.55 3.29
N ASP A 44 -4.62 -3.14 4.05
CA ASP A 44 -5.39 -4.31 3.64
C ASP A 44 -6.25 -4.05 2.39
N ALA A 45 -6.87 -2.87 2.30
CA ALA A 45 -7.63 -2.48 1.11
C ALA A 45 -6.74 -2.41 -0.14
N VAL A 46 -5.55 -1.79 -0.03
CA VAL A 46 -4.57 -1.73 -1.13
C VAL A 46 -4.06 -3.12 -1.48
N TYR A 47 -3.78 -3.97 -0.49
CA TYR A 47 -3.32 -5.33 -0.72
C TYR A 47 -4.35 -6.17 -1.49
N LYS A 48 -5.64 -6.05 -1.14
CA LYS A 48 -6.72 -6.71 -1.90
C LYS A 48 -6.77 -6.24 -3.36
N GLU A 49 -6.47 -4.98 -3.64
CA GLU A 49 -6.42 -4.47 -5.01
C GLU A 49 -5.20 -5.00 -5.77
N ILE A 50 -4.03 -5.11 -5.11
CA ILE A 50 -2.84 -5.77 -5.67
C ILE A 50 -3.19 -7.21 -6.07
N GLN A 51 -3.78 -7.98 -5.14
CA GLN A 51 -4.16 -9.37 -5.41
C GLN A 51 -5.14 -9.50 -6.58
N ARG A 52 -6.10 -8.57 -6.70
CA ARG A 52 -7.04 -8.55 -7.84
C ARG A 52 -6.31 -8.33 -9.16
N LEU A 53 -5.38 -7.39 -9.23
CA LEU A 53 -4.62 -7.11 -10.44
C LEU A 53 -3.65 -8.26 -10.79
N GLU A 54 -3.00 -8.85 -9.80
CA GLU A 54 -2.16 -10.04 -9.97
C GLU A 54 -2.96 -11.23 -10.50
N SER A 55 -4.20 -11.41 -10.03
CA SER A 55 -5.08 -12.49 -10.51
C SER A 55 -5.63 -12.26 -11.94
N GLN A 56 -5.57 -11.03 -12.46
CA GLN A 56 -6.04 -10.67 -13.79
C GLN A 56 -4.94 -10.71 -14.85
N THR A 57 -3.68 -10.95 -14.45
CA THR A 57 -2.50 -11.00 -15.32
C THR A 57 -2.10 -12.44 -15.61
#